data_AF-A0A7X6NYE7-F1
#
_entry.id   AF-A0A7X6NYE7-F1
#
_cell.length_a   1.000
_cell.length_b   1.000
_cell.length_c   1.000
_cell.angle_alpha   90.00
_cell.angle_beta   90.00
_cell.angle_gamma   90.00
#
_symmetry.space_group_name_H-M   'P 1'
#
loop_
_entity.id
_entity.type
_entity.pdbx_description
1 polymer ?
#
loop_
_entity_poly.entity_id
_entity_poly.type
_entity_poly.pdbx_seq_one_letter_code
_entity_poly.pdbx_strand_id
1 'polypeptide(L)'
;MEIIDQIKKIFIKFYGKEYEELIVKRLSSLEGIIFYDKKTNVISDTSSKKSYLQHYGITDMNNKIIAEEIPFSKYIIRNGFPGMMSWVEKGNLKTIIYFPRKDQSSINYDYVLIHELLHVLDEHIIIQDEDKVVTRGGFSTMTLVGDYEVEDYEWFNELIHQRISEEIMEYTINLQINLYNTKEERIIAKNKYLKDQNPVIEQFYQTFKQKLIEYKINGHLEKLINDLGKDNFLQFNSWLNKYYTKYSSPTIREIKFNDDERQIMIGEGLSIVAKMRENINYFK
;
A
#
# COMPACT_ATOMS: atom_id res chain seq x y z
N MET A 1 -18.89 10.68 5.24
CA MET A 1 -18.29 11.39 6.39
C MET A 1 -18.05 10.45 7.57
N GLU A 2 -19.04 9.66 8.01
CA GLU A 2 -18.90 8.80 9.21
C GLU A 2 -17.75 7.77 9.16
N ILE A 3 -17.53 7.12 8.02
CA ILE A 3 -16.47 6.11 7.85
C ILE A 3 -15.06 6.71 7.97
N ILE A 4 -14.82 7.90 7.40
CA ILE A 4 -13.51 8.57 7.47
C ILE A 4 -13.17 9.00 8.90
N ASP A 5 -14.17 9.44 9.67
CA ASP A 5 -13.95 9.77 11.08
C ASP A 5 -13.66 8.53 11.93
N GLN A 6 -14.25 7.37 11.59
CA GLN A 6 -13.88 6.09 12.20
C GLN A 6 -12.45 5.69 11.84
N ILE A 7 -12.04 5.81 10.57
CA ILE A 7 -10.68 5.53 10.11
C ILE A 7 -9.65 6.42 10.82
N LYS A 8 -9.91 7.73 10.89
CA LYS A 8 -9.04 8.66 11.65
C LYS A 8 -8.84 8.18 13.07
N LYS A 9 -9.92 7.81 13.77
CA LYS A 9 -9.84 7.28 15.15
C LYS A 9 -9.04 5.99 15.22
N ILE A 10 -9.19 5.09 14.24
CA ILE A 10 -8.41 3.84 14.16
C ILE A 10 -6.92 4.16 14.01
N PHE A 11 -6.56 5.01 13.05
CA PHE A 11 -5.17 5.36 12.78
C PHE A 11 -4.54 6.13 13.94
N ILE A 12 -5.24 7.09 14.55
CA ILE A 12 -4.75 7.82 15.73
C ILE A 12 -4.48 6.86 16.88
N LYS A 13 -5.35 5.88 17.10
CA LYS A 13 -5.13 4.88 18.14
C LYS A 13 -3.98 3.92 17.82
N PHE A 14 -3.78 3.58 16.56
CA PHE A 14 -2.72 2.68 16.12
C PHE A 14 -1.34 3.35 16.14
N TYR A 15 -1.22 4.53 15.52
CA TYR A 15 0.04 5.26 15.39
C TYR A 15 0.41 6.06 16.64
N GLY A 16 -0.58 6.54 17.39
CA GLY A 16 -0.37 7.41 18.55
C GLY A 16 -1.04 8.78 18.41
N LYS A 17 -1.38 9.38 19.55
CA LYS A 17 -2.07 10.67 19.62
C LYS A 17 -1.18 11.81 19.12
N GLU A 18 0.13 11.67 19.28
CA GLU A 18 1.15 12.60 18.78
C GLU A 18 1.10 12.80 17.26
N TYR A 19 0.55 11.83 16.50
CA TYR A 19 0.41 11.93 15.04
C TYR A 19 -0.97 12.41 14.58
N GLU A 20 -1.88 12.78 15.50
CA GLU A 20 -3.26 13.12 15.13
C GLU A 20 -3.37 14.23 14.09
N GLU A 21 -2.66 15.34 14.27
CA GLU A 21 -2.70 16.46 13.32
C GLU A 21 -2.22 16.03 11.94
N LEU A 22 -1.17 15.23 11.88
CA LEU A 22 -0.62 14.69 10.64
C LEU A 22 -1.60 13.74 9.95
N ILE A 23 -2.21 12.82 10.70
CA ILE A 23 -3.21 11.86 10.21
C ILE A 23 -4.42 12.61 9.65
N VAL A 24 -4.96 13.58 10.40
CA VAL A 24 -6.10 14.38 9.97
C VAL A 24 -5.78 15.17 8.71
N LYS A 25 -4.60 15.80 8.67
CA LYS A 25 -4.14 16.56 7.50
C LYS A 25 -4.01 15.66 6.27
N ARG A 26 -3.32 14.53 6.36
CA ARG A 26 -3.06 13.69 5.17
C ARG A 26 -4.31 12.99 4.66
N LEU A 27 -5.17 12.50 5.56
CA LEU A 27 -6.47 11.94 5.16
C LEU A 27 -7.45 12.98 4.60
N SER A 28 -7.17 14.27 4.69
CA SER A 28 -7.99 15.31 4.05
C SER A 28 -7.80 15.38 2.52
N SER A 29 -6.77 14.73 1.98
CA SER A 29 -6.58 14.54 0.54
C SER A 29 -7.64 13.60 -0.06
N LEU A 30 -8.26 12.74 0.74
CA LEU A 30 -9.27 11.80 0.28
C LEU A 30 -10.56 12.52 -0.12
N GLU A 31 -10.85 12.50 -1.41
CA GLU A 31 -12.07 13.06 -1.99
C GLU A 31 -13.24 12.08 -1.90
N GLY A 32 -12.98 10.77 -1.92
CA GLY A 32 -14.02 9.78 -1.77
C GLY A 32 -13.61 8.35 -2.07
N ILE A 33 -14.57 7.44 -1.83
CA ILE A 33 -14.47 6.01 -2.13
C ILE A 33 -15.53 5.69 -3.20
N ILE A 34 -15.10 5.11 -4.32
CA ILE A 34 -15.94 4.82 -5.47
C ILE A 34 -16.11 3.30 -5.61
N PHE A 35 -17.35 2.84 -5.77
CA PHE A 35 -17.67 1.44 -6.03
C PHE A 35 -18.26 1.28 -7.43
N TYR A 36 -17.65 0.45 -8.28
CA TYR A 36 -18.12 0.19 -9.64
C TYR A 36 -18.90 -1.12 -9.73
N ASP A 37 -20.21 -1.06 -9.98
CA ASP A 37 -21.08 -2.23 -10.17
C ASP A 37 -21.17 -2.61 -11.65
N LYS A 38 -21.26 -3.91 -11.96
CA LYS A 38 -21.58 -4.41 -13.31
C LYS A 38 -22.94 -3.90 -13.81
N LYS A 39 -23.85 -3.55 -12.91
CA LYS A 39 -25.23 -3.12 -13.21
C LYS A 39 -25.43 -1.61 -13.26
N THR A 40 -24.54 -0.80 -12.68
CA THR A 40 -24.62 0.66 -12.85
C THR A 40 -24.12 1.01 -14.24
N ASN A 41 -24.91 1.77 -14.99
CA ASN A 41 -24.50 2.29 -16.30
C ASN A 41 -23.10 2.90 -16.16
N VAL A 42 -22.15 2.30 -16.88
CA VAL A 42 -20.84 2.88 -17.17
C VAL A 42 -21.11 4.33 -17.55
N ILE A 43 -20.63 5.29 -16.75
CA ILE A 43 -20.80 6.72 -17.04
C ILE A 43 -20.33 6.92 -18.48
N SER A 44 -21.28 7.21 -19.37
CA SER A 44 -21.06 7.27 -20.82
C SER A 44 -20.43 8.58 -21.26
N ASP A 45 -19.68 9.22 -20.36
CA ASP A 45 -19.24 10.57 -20.57
C ASP A 45 -17.80 10.57 -21.09
N THR A 46 -17.69 10.62 -22.42
CA THR A 46 -16.43 10.80 -23.15
C THR A 46 -15.73 12.11 -22.79
N SER A 47 -16.41 13.10 -22.21
CA SER A 47 -15.79 14.35 -21.73
C SER A 47 -14.95 14.15 -20.46
N SER A 48 -15.38 13.23 -19.58
CA SER A 48 -14.65 12.84 -18.36
C SER A 48 -13.36 12.06 -18.67
N LYS A 49 -13.27 11.42 -19.85
CA LYS A 49 -12.14 10.58 -20.28
C LYS A 49 -10.85 11.39 -20.48
N LYS A 50 -10.96 12.68 -20.78
CA LYS A 50 -9.84 13.62 -20.98
C LYS A 50 -9.64 14.57 -19.81
N SER A 51 -10.68 14.94 -19.05
CA SER A 51 -10.51 15.84 -17.90
C SER A 51 -10.02 15.12 -16.63
N TYR A 52 -10.55 13.92 -16.32
CA TYR A 52 -9.77 12.94 -15.55
C TYR A 52 -8.56 12.53 -16.41
N LEU A 53 -7.56 11.74 -16.04
CA LEU A 53 -6.38 11.43 -16.89
C LEU A 53 -5.48 12.61 -17.39
N GLN A 54 -5.96 13.71 -18.02
CA GLN A 54 -5.07 14.85 -18.41
C GLN A 54 -4.61 15.70 -17.21
N HIS A 55 -5.30 15.63 -16.06
CA HIS A 55 -4.86 16.25 -14.81
C HIS A 55 -3.89 15.35 -13.99
N TYR A 56 -3.50 14.19 -14.51
CA TYR A 56 -2.86 13.12 -13.74
C TYR A 56 -1.46 12.87 -14.26
N GLY A 57 -0.55 12.62 -13.33
CA GLY A 57 0.73 11.99 -13.63
C GLY A 57 0.53 10.65 -14.27
N ILE A 58 1.23 10.46 -15.38
CA ILE A 58 1.18 9.23 -16.15
C ILE A 58 2.00 8.18 -15.39
N THR A 59 1.31 7.28 -14.68
CA THR A 59 1.91 6.01 -14.23
C THR A 59 1.79 4.96 -15.35
N ASP A 60 2.57 3.88 -15.29
CA ASP A 60 2.49 2.78 -16.27
C ASP A 60 1.10 2.12 -16.31
N MET A 61 0.37 2.12 -15.19
CA MET A 61 -1.02 1.67 -15.15
C MET A 61 -1.94 2.63 -15.91
N ASN A 62 -1.74 3.95 -15.77
CA ASN A 62 -2.48 4.96 -16.52
C ASN A 62 -2.22 4.82 -18.03
N ASN A 63 -0.96 4.52 -18.43
CA ASN A 63 -0.61 4.22 -19.82
C ASN A 63 -1.36 3.01 -20.38
N LYS A 64 -1.42 1.90 -19.62
CA LYS A 64 -2.17 0.69 -20.03
C LYS A 64 -3.66 0.98 -20.20
N ILE A 65 -4.26 1.72 -19.26
CA ILE A 65 -5.68 2.10 -19.31
C ILE A 65 -5.97 3.00 -20.52
N ILE A 66 -5.10 3.98 -20.78
CA ILE A 66 -5.20 4.88 -21.95
C ILE A 66 -5.07 4.06 -23.24
N ALA A 67 -4.11 3.13 -23.31
CA ALA A 67 -3.87 2.28 -24.47
C ALA A 67 -5.01 1.30 -24.79
N GLU A 68 -5.77 0.86 -23.77
CA GLU A 68 -6.93 -0.02 -23.97
C GLU A 68 -8.18 0.70 -24.50
N GLU A 69 -8.19 2.03 -24.55
CA GLU A 69 -9.30 2.88 -25.01
C GLU A 69 -10.67 2.62 -24.35
N ILE A 70 -10.73 1.89 -23.23
CA ILE A 70 -11.98 1.60 -22.51
C ILE A 70 -12.21 2.59 -21.35
N PRO A 71 -13.47 2.85 -20.94
CA PRO A 71 -13.74 3.65 -19.75
C PRO A 71 -13.07 3.07 -18.50
N PHE A 72 -12.49 3.91 -17.63
CA PHE A 72 -11.80 3.48 -16.41
C PHE A 72 -12.66 2.56 -15.53
N SER A 73 -13.95 2.89 -15.37
CA SER A 73 -14.93 2.05 -14.67
C SER A 73 -15.05 0.64 -15.27
N LYS A 74 -14.98 0.52 -16.60
CA LYS A 74 -15.00 -0.76 -17.31
C LYS A 74 -13.70 -1.53 -17.11
N TYR A 75 -12.55 -0.85 -17.06
CA TYR A 75 -11.26 -1.47 -16.73
C TYR A 75 -11.26 -2.05 -15.31
N ILE A 76 -11.73 -1.28 -14.32
CA ILE A 76 -11.83 -1.74 -12.92
C ILE A 76 -12.77 -2.94 -12.78
N ILE A 77 -13.95 -2.90 -13.41
CA ILE A 77 -14.90 -4.03 -13.38
C ILE A 77 -14.32 -5.29 -14.06
N ARG A 78 -13.65 -5.13 -15.20
CA ARG A 78 -13.08 -6.24 -15.97
C ARG A 78 -11.94 -6.93 -15.25
N ASN A 79 -11.02 -6.14 -14.71
CA ASN A 79 -9.80 -6.66 -14.12
C ASN A 79 -9.94 -6.94 -12.62
N GLY A 80 -10.98 -6.40 -11.97
CA GLY A 80 -11.30 -6.71 -10.59
C GLY A 80 -10.29 -6.17 -9.57
N PHE A 81 -9.52 -5.14 -9.93
CA PHE A 81 -8.49 -4.57 -9.05
C PHE A 81 -9.01 -3.36 -8.29
N PRO A 82 -8.99 -3.39 -6.94
CA PRO A 82 -9.07 -2.18 -6.13
C PRO A 82 -7.77 -1.38 -6.25
N GLY A 83 -7.80 -0.12 -5.86
CA GLY A 83 -6.61 0.72 -5.81
C GLY A 83 -6.95 2.16 -5.48
N MET A 84 -5.93 3.02 -5.54
CA MET A 84 -6.07 4.46 -5.37
C MET A 84 -5.55 5.24 -6.57
N MET A 85 -6.04 6.48 -6.70
CA MET A 85 -5.60 7.41 -7.73
C MET A 85 -5.47 8.81 -7.13
N SER A 86 -4.30 9.42 -7.32
CA SER A 86 -3.96 10.73 -6.77
C SER A 86 -3.64 11.75 -7.85
N TRP A 87 -3.92 13.01 -7.57
CA TRP A 87 -3.63 14.16 -8.43
C TRP A 87 -3.42 15.42 -7.61
N VAL A 88 -2.92 16.49 -8.24
CA VAL A 88 -2.80 17.81 -7.61
C VAL A 88 -3.80 18.77 -8.22
N GLU A 89 -4.63 19.38 -7.37
CA GLU A 89 -5.55 20.45 -7.76
C GLU A 89 -5.29 21.69 -6.91
N LYS A 90 -4.98 22.82 -7.57
CA LYS A 90 -4.68 24.11 -6.91
C LYS A 90 -3.63 23.96 -5.80
N GLY A 91 -2.61 23.14 -6.06
CA GLY A 91 -1.50 22.86 -5.14
C GLY A 91 -1.83 21.96 -3.95
N ASN A 92 -2.98 21.27 -3.97
CA ASN A 92 -3.34 20.30 -2.94
C ASN A 92 -3.37 18.90 -3.55
N LEU A 93 -2.78 17.94 -2.84
CA LEU A 93 -2.93 16.52 -3.16
C LEU A 93 -4.38 16.10 -2.92
N LYS A 94 -4.95 15.43 -3.91
CA LYS A 94 -6.29 14.88 -3.93
C LYS A 94 -6.21 13.41 -4.30
N THR A 95 -7.03 12.58 -3.66
CA THR A 95 -7.00 11.13 -3.84
C THR A 95 -8.39 10.54 -3.84
N ILE A 96 -8.63 9.57 -4.71
CA ILE A 96 -9.81 8.69 -4.65
C ILE A 96 -9.36 7.25 -4.47
N ILE A 97 -10.17 6.47 -3.76
CA ILE A 97 -10.02 5.02 -3.68
C ILE A 97 -11.14 4.39 -4.50
N TYR A 98 -10.85 3.40 -5.32
CA TYR A 98 -11.83 2.72 -6.16
C TYR A 98 -11.86 1.20 -5.92
N PHE A 99 -13.06 0.63 -6.05
CA PHE A 99 -13.31 -0.80 -5.90
C PHE A 99 -14.20 -1.33 -7.02
N PRO A 100 -13.94 -2.55 -7.52
CA PRO A 100 -14.97 -3.29 -8.22
C PRO A 100 -16.00 -3.77 -7.19
N ARG A 101 -17.28 -3.44 -7.40
CA ARG A 101 -18.38 -4.00 -6.64
C ARG A 101 -18.65 -5.40 -7.17
N LYS A 102 -17.99 -6.39 -6.57
CA LYS A 102 -18.23 -7.79 -6.91
C LYS A 102 -19.57 -8.21 -6.33
N ASP A 103 -20.48 -8.56 -7.23
CA ASP A 103 -21.68 -9.31 -6.99
C ASP A 103 -21.34 -10.63 -6.30
N GLN A 104 -21.40 -10.62 -4.96
CA GLN A 104 -21.34 -11.79 -4.07
C GLN A 104 -20.07 -12.66 -4.20
N SER A 105 -18.98 -12.31 -3.50
CA SER A 105 -18.05 -13.30 -2.92
C SER A 105 -16.84 -12.65 -2.24
N SER A 106 -16.69 -12.90 -0.93
CA SER A 106 -15.43 -13.13 -0.17
C SER A 106 -14.24 -12.16 -0.31
N ILE A 107 -14.42 -10.94 -0.82
CA ILE A 107 -13.39 -9.89 -0.72
C ILE A 107 -13.52 -9.23 0.66
N ASN A 108 -12.41 -9.20 1.39
CA ASN A 108 -12.30 -8.43 2.64
C ASN A 108 -12.10 -6.95 2.27
N TYR A 109 -13.21 -6.28 1.99
CA TYR A 109 -13.25 -4.85 1.68
C TYR A 109 -12.65 -4.01 2.80
N ASP A 110 -12.87 -4.36 4.07
CA ASP A 110 -12.27 -3.63 5.20
C ASP A 110 -10.74 -3.65 5.12
N TYR A 111 -10.16 -4.82 4.88
CA TYR A 111 -8.70 -4.97 4.78
C TYR A 111 -8.12 -4.19 3.59
N VAL A 112 -8.71 -4.36 2.40
CA VAL A 112 -8.23 -3.66 1.20
C VAL A 112 -8.42 -2.15 1.37
N LEU A 113 -9.54 -1.71 1.95
CA LEU A 113 -9.76 -0.30 2.25
C LEU A 113 -8.73 0.24 3.23
N ILE A 114 -8.39 -0.49 4.30
CA ILE A 114 -7.32 -0.10 5.22
C ILE A 114 -5.98 -0.01 4.49
N HIS A 115 -5.66 -0.93 3.58
CA HIS A 115 -4.47 -0.88 2.73
C HIS A 115 -4.45 0.40 1.89
N GLU A 116 -5.48 0.65 1.10
CA GLU A 116 -5.51 1.85 0.25
C GLU A 116 -5.51 3.15 1.09
N LEU A 117 -6.18 3.18 2.25
CA LEU A 117 -6.17 4.35 3.14
C LEU A 117 -4.83 4.60 3.80
N LEU A 118 -4.05 3.57 4.05
CA LEU A 118 -2.68 3.74 4.51
C LEU A 118 -1.84 4.36 3.39
N HIS A 119 -2.06 4.03 2.12
CA HIS A 119 -1.41 4.73 1.00
C HIS A 119 -1.79 6.21 0.97
N VAL A 120 -3.06 6.54 1.19
CA VAL A 120 -3.50 7.94 1.34
C VAL A 120 -2.85 8.63 2.55
N LEU A 121 -2.75 7.94 3.69
CA LEU A 121 -2.08 8.47 4.88
C LEU A 121 -0.59 8.72 4.62
N ASP A 122 0.03 7.89 3.81
CA ASP A 122 1.44 7.95 3.51
C ASP A 122 1.77 9.01 2.45
N GLU A 123 0.84 9.27 1.53
CA GLU A 123 1.08 10.12 0.38
C GLU A 123 1.09 11.61 0.74
N HIS A 124 2.16 12.29 0.32
CA HIS A 124 2.29 13.73 0.44
C HIS A 124 3.23 14.31 -0.61
N ILE A 125 3.00 15.56 -1.00
CA ILE A 125 3.85 16.30 -1.94
C ILE A 125 5.19 16.63 -1.27
N ILE A 126 6.29 16.32 -1.95
CA ILE A 126 7.65 16.68 -1.51
C ILE A 126 8.34 17.68 -2.44
N ILE A 127 7.93 17.74 -3.72
CA ILE A 127 8.38 18.74 -4.71
C ILE A 127 7.15 19.22 -5.47
N GLN A 128 7.01 20.54 -5.62
CA GLN A 128 5.96 21.14 -6.45
C GLN A 128 6.47 22.45 -7.07
N ASP A 129 6.61 22.43 -8.39
CA ASP A 129 6.86 23.58 -9.25
C ASP A 129 5.92 23.54 -10.48
N GLU A 130 6.10 24.46 -11.44
CA GLU A 130 5.21 24.57 -12.61
C GLU A 130 5.27 23.33 -13.54
N ASP A 131 6.41 22.64 -13.61
CA ASP A 131 6.67 21.55 -14.55
C ASP A 131 6.87 20.20 -13.86
N LYS A 132 6.90 20.17 -12.52
CA LYS A 132 7.26 18.99 -11.75
C LYS A 132 6.51 18.89 -10.44
N VAL A 133 5.92 17.72 -10.21
CA VAL A 133 5.27 17.36 -8.96
C VAL A 133 5.75 15.97 -8.56
N VAL A 134 6.36 15.86 -7.39
CA VAL A 134 6.80 14.58 -6.81
C VAL A 134 6.09 14.37 -5.49
N THR A 135 5.48 13.20 -5.33
CA THR A 135 4.90 12.74 -4.08
C THR A 135 5.76 11.64 -3.46
N ARG A 136 5.64 11.48 -2.15
CA ARG A 136 6.20 10.37 -1.39
C ARG A 136 5.04 9.58 -0.81
N GLY A 137 4.93 8.31 -1.18
CA GLY A 137 3.98 7.34 -0.63
C GLY A 137 4.73 6.38 0.29
N GLY A 138 4.91 6.78 1.54
CA GLY A 138 5.54 5.95 2.57
C GLY A 138 7.03 5.79 2.30
N PHE A 139 7.44 4.61 1.82
CA PHE A 139 8.82 4.28 1.47
C PHE A 139 9.07 4.23 -0.05
N SER A 140 8.19 4.86 -0.83
CA SER A 140 8.36 5.03 -2.26
C SER A 140 8.15 6.49 -2.66
N THR A 141 8.78 6.93 -3.73
CA THR A 141 8.53 8.23 -4.37
C THR A 141 7.84 8.02 -5.71
N MET A 142 6.88 8.87 -6.04
CA MET A 142 6.15 8.82 -7.30
C MET A 142 6.17 10.20 -7.94
N THR A 143 6.39 10.23 -9.26
CA THR A 143 6.31 11.48 -10.02
C THR A 143 4.91 11.64 -10.58
N LEU A 144 4.23 12.71 -10.16
CA LEU A 144 2.91 13.08 -10.67
C LEU A 144 2.98 14.04 -11.86
N VAL A 145 4.07 14.80 -12.04
CA VAL A 145 4.29 15.61 -13.25
C VAL A 145 5.80 15.66 -13.51
N GLY A 146 6.20 15.51 -14.77
CA GLY A 146 7.61 15.48 -15.20
C GLY A 146 8.28 14.11 -15.03
N ASP A 147 9.61 14.08 -15.20
CA ASP A 147 10.44 12.89 -15.01
C ASP A 147 11.29 13.00 -13.73
N TYR A 148 11.47 11.89 -13.02
CA TYR A 148 12.37 11.79 -11.87
C TYR A 148 12.89 10.36 -11.73
N GLU A 149 14.19 10.22 -11.48
CA GLU A 149 14.75 8.92 -11.10
C GLU A 149 14.24 8.56 -9.71
N VAL A 150 13.48 7.47 -9.65
CA VAL A 150 12.97 6.90 -8.40
C VAL A 150 13.77 5.65 -8.11
N GLU A 151 14.31 5.54 -6.89
CA GLU A 151 14.85 4.26 -6.41
C GLU A 151 13.69 3.27 -6.22
N ASP A 152 13.79 2.09 -6.85
CA ASP A 152 12.73 1.09 -6.83
C ASP A 152 12.77 0.24 -5.55
N TYR A 153 11.88 0.59 -4.62
CA TYR A 153 11.58 -0.15 -3.40
C TYR A 153 10.11 -0.59 -3.34
N GLU A 154 9.46 -0.79 -4.49
CA GLU A 154 8.01 -1.06 -4.57
C GLU A 154 7.62 -2.28 -3.71
N TRP A 155 8.30 -3.43 -3.90
CA TRP A 155 8.03 -4.62 -3.11
C TRP A 155 8.23 -4.41 -1.62
N PHE A 156 9.30 -3.70 -1.22
CA PHE A 156 9.52 -3.37 0.18
C PHE A 156 8.38 -2.53 0.73
N ASN A 157 7.99 -1.46 0.02
CA ASN A 157 6.92 -0.58 0.45
C ASN A 157 5.60 -1.37 0.57
N GLU A 158 5.16 -2.09 -0.46
CA GLU A 158 3.90 -2.84 -0.46
C GLU A 158 3.86 -3.94 0.60
N LEU A 159 4.94 -4.68 0.81
CA LEU A 159 4.96 -5.76 1.79
C LEU A 159 4.89 -5.24 3.23
N ILE A 160 5.61 -4.15 3.54
CA ILE A 160 5.49 -3.50 4.85
C ILE A 160 4.11 -2.87 5.01
N HIS A 161 3.58 -2.26 3.95
CA HIS A 161 2.22 -1.73 3.91
C HIS A 161 1.21 -2.80 4.28
N GLN A 162 1.31 -3.95 3.62
CA GLN A 162 0.47 -5.12 3.84
C GLN A 162 0.52 -5.58 5.30
N ARG A 163 1.71 -5.70 5.91
CA ARG A 163 1.85 -6.09 7.33
C ARG A 163 1.14 -5.12 8.27
N ILE A 164 1.29 -3.82 8.03
CA ILE A 164 0.63 -2.78 8.85
C ILE A 164 -0.89 -2.85 8.66
N SER A 165 -1.38 -3.04 7.43
CA SER A 165 -2.81 -3.23 7.17
C SER A 165 -3.38 -4.43 7.90
N GLU A 166 -2.66 -5.56 7.93
CA GLU A 166 -3.07 -6.76 8.68
C GLU A 166 -3.15 -6.49 10.18
N GLU A 167 -2.20 -5.73 10.74
CA GLU A 167 -2.19 -5.40 12.15
C GLU A 167 -3.33 -4.44 12.54
N ILE A 168 -3.57 -3.40 11.72
CA ILE A 168 -4.71 -2.50 11.91
C ILE A 168 -6.03 -3.27 11.75
N MET A 169 -6.10 -4.20 10.81
CA MET A 169 -7.27 -5.05 10.65
C MET A 169 -7.55 -5.88 11.92
N GLU A 170 -6.52 -6.51 12.49
CA GLU A 170 -6.65 -7.21 13.77
C GLU A 170 -7.09 -6.27 14.91
N TYR A 171 -6.52 -5.08 14.96
CA TYR A 171 -6.88 -4.04 15.91
C TYR A 171 -8.37 -3.66 15.82
N THR A 172 -8.89 -3.44 14.60
CA THR A 172 -10.30 -3.09 14.38
C THR A 172 -11.27 -4.22 14.74
N ILE A 173 -10.89 -5.48 14.49
CA ILE A 173 -11.67 -6.66 14.91
C ILE A 173 -11.78 -6.69 16.44
N ASN A 174 -10.67 -6.46 17.15
CA ASN A 174 -10.65 -6.46 18.61
C ASN A 174 -11.49 -5.33 19.22
N LEU A 175 -11.55 -4.18 18.54
CA LEU A 175 -12.40 -3.05 18.93
C LEU A 175 -13.86 -3.15 18.46
N GLN A 176 -14.23 -4.22 17.76
CA GLN A 176 -15.57 -4.40 17.18
C GLN A 176 -16.01 -3.26 16.24
N ILE A 177 -15.04 -2.58 15.61
CA ILE A 177 -15.33 -1.56 14.59
C ILE A 177 -15.49 -2.29 13.27
N ASN A 178 -16.63 -2.17 12.60
CA ASN A 178 -16.88 -2.74 11.27
C ASN A 178 -17.04 -1.60 10.27
N LEU A 179 -16.34 -1.64 9.13
CA LEU A 179 -16.52 -0.63 8.08
C LEU A 179 -17.59 -1.09 7.08
N TYR A 180 -17.33 -2.20 6.38
CA TYR A 180 -18.20 -2.78 5.37
C TYR A 180 -18.43 -4.28 5.58
N ASN A 181 -17.43 -5.02 6.03
CA ASN A 181 -17.54 -6.46 6.28
C ASN A 181 -18.10 -6.79 7.66
N THR A 182 -18.77 -7.95 7.77
CA THR A 182 -19.16 -8.50 9.08
C THR A 182 -17.96 -9.06 9.83
N LYS A 183 -18.10 -9.29 11.14
CA LYS A 183 -17.04 -9.90 11.96
C LYS A 183 -16.59 -11.25 11.40
N GLU A 184 -17.53 -12.09 10.97
CA GLU A 184 -17.29 -13.43 10.44
C GLU A 184 -16.49 -13.37 9.13
N GLU A 185 -16.88 -12.49 8.20
CA GLU A 185 -16.17 -12.29 6.93
C GLU A 185 -14.71 -11.88 7.16
N ARG A 186 -14.46 -11.05 8.18
CA ARG A 186 -13.13 -10.56 8.54
C ARG A 186 -12.26 -11.65 9.17
N ILE A 187 -12.83 -12.52 10.00
CA ILE A 187 -12.12 -13.69 10.56
C ILE A 187 -11.75 -14.68 9.44
N ILE A 188 -12.68 -14.97 8.54
CA ILE A 188 -12.43 -15.87 7.39
C ILE A 188 -11.30 -15.29 6.54
N ALA A 189 -11.34 -14.00 6.26
CA ALA A 189 -10.32 -13.33 5.49
C ALA A 189 -8.96 -13.31 6.19
N LYS A 190 -8.90 -12.99 7.50
CA LYS A 190 -7.67 -13.05 8.31
C LYS A 190 -7.02 -14.43 8.16
N ASN A 191 -7.78 -15.51 8.35
CA ASN A 191 -7.26 -16.87 8.24
C ASN A 191 -6.75 -17.22 6.83
N LYS A 192 -7.29 -16.60 5.78
CA LYS A 192 -6.80 -16.75 4.41
C LYS A 192 -5.48 -16.02 4.18
N TYR A 193 -5.33 -14.79 4.70
CA TYR A 193 -4.11 -14.00 4.56
C TYR A 193 -2.95 -14.52 5.42
N LEU A 194 -3.22 -15.00 6.64
CA LEU A 194 -2.20 -15.59 7.52
C LEU A 194 -1.47 -16.80 6.89
N LYS A 195 -2.12 -17.53 5.98
CA LYS A 195 -1.53 -18.69 5.31
C LYS A 195 -0.45 -18.35 4.28
N ASP A 196 -0.37 -17.09 3.85
CA ASP A 196 0.55 -16.63 2.81
C ASP A 196 1.74 -15.82 3.36
N GLN A 197 1.92 -15.79 4.68
CA GLN A 197 2.97 -14.97 5.28
C GLN A 197 4.36 -15.52 4.93
N ASN A 198 5.15 -14.68 4.27
CA ASN A 198 6.57 -14.94 4.06
C ASN A 198 7.31 -14.77 5.40
N PRO A 199 7.95 -15.83 5.93
CA PRO A 199 8.58 -15.80 7.26
C PRO A 199 9.68 -14.74 7.37
N VAL A 200 10.33 -14.39 6.25
CA VAL A 200 11.37 -13.35 6.24
C VAL A 200 10.77 -11.97 6.46
N ILE A 201 9.66 -11.65 5.79
CA ILE A 201 8.95 -10.39 5.97
C ILE A 201 8.42 -10.29 7.39
N GLU A 202 7.86 -11.39 7.91
CA GLU A 202 7.34 -11.40 9.28
C GLU A 202 8.45 -11.15 10.30
N GLN A 203 9.58 -11.85 10.18
CA GLN A 203 10.71 -11.64 11.08
C GLN A 203 11.28 -10.22 10.96
N PHE A 204 11.40 -9.69 9.74
CA PHE A 204 11.84 -8.31 9.52
C PHE A 204 10.88 -7.31 10.18
N TYR A 205 9.58 -7.44 9.92
CA TYR A 205 8.56 -6.56 10.48
C TYR A 205 8.57 -6.59 12.00
N GLN A 206 8.55 -7.78 12.64
CA GLN A 206 8.59 -7.90 14.09
C GLN A 206 9.86 -7.32 14.70
N THR A 207 11.01 -7.49 14.03
CA THR A 207 12.30 -6.99 14.52
C THR A 207 12.37 -5.46 14.49
N PHE A 208 11.80 -4.82 13.47
CA PHE A 208 11.94 -3.37 13.23
C PHE A 208 10.64 -2.58 13.35
N LYS A 209 9.56 -3.21 13.82
CA LYS A 209 8.18 -2.70 13.83
C LYS A 209 8.07 -1.24 14.25
N GLN A 210 8.60 -0.90 15.43
CA GLN A 210 8.47 0.44 15.98
C GLN A 210 9.07 1.50 15.06
N LYS A 211 10.28 1.25 14.54
CA LYS A 211 10.95 2.14 13.59
C LYS A 211 10.20 2.22 12.25
N LEU A 212 9.69 1.08 11.76
CA LEU A 212 8.92 1.04 10.52
C LEU A 212 7.66 1.90 10.62
N ILE A 213 6.88 1.77 11.70
CA ILE A 213 5.67 2.55 11.95
C ILE A 213 6.02 4.05 12.05
N GLU A 214 7.04 4.40 12.84
CA GLU A 214 7.48 5.79 13.02
C GLU A 214 7.97 6.41 11.70
N TYR A 215 8.84 5.72 10.97
CA TYR A 215 9.43 6.29 9.76
C TYR A 215 8.47 6.30 8.59
N LYS A 216 7.52 5.36 8.52
CA LYS A 216 6.52 5.33 7.46
C LYS A 216 5.58 6.52 7.56
N ILE A 217 4.98 6.75 8.73
CA ILE A 217 4.06 7.88 8.90
C ILE A 217 4.77 9.23 8.68
N ASN A 218 6.05 9.34 9.02
CA ASN A 218 6.82 10.55 8.77
C ASN A 218 7.44 10.65 7.37
N GLY A 219 7.36 9.59 6.55
CA GLY A 219 7.99 9.55 5.22
C GLY A 219 9.53 9.59 5.27
N HIS A 220 10.15 9.03 6.30
CA HIS A 220 11.61 9.07 6.53
C HIS A 220 12.34 7.80 6.05
N LEU A 221 12.22 7.46 4.76
CA LEU A 221 12.91 6.29 4.19
C LEU A 221 14.42 6.33 4.39
N GLU A 222 15.05 7.48 4.14
CA GLU A 222 16.51 7.59 4.19
C GLU A 222 17.05 7.34 5.61
N LYS A 223 16.31 7.76 6.63
CA LYS A 223 16.64 7.45 8.03
C LYS A 223 16.48 5.96 8.32
N LEU A 224 15.44 5.31 7.79
CA LEU A 224 15.27 3.86 7.90
C LEU A 224 16.47 3.11 7.29
N ILE A 225 16.87 3.47 6.08
CA ILE A 225 17.98 2.83 5.36
C ILE A 225 19.28 2.98 6.16
N ASN A 226 19.55 4.17 6.69
CA ASN A 226 20.74 4.41 7.51
C ASN A 226 20.74 3.56 8.78
N ASP A 227 19.60 3.50 9.48
CA ASP A 227 19.46 2.72 10.71
C ASP A 227 19.60 1.21 10.51
N LEU A 228 19.12 0.69 9.38
CA LEU A 228 19.26 -0.73 9.01
C LEU A 228 20.66 -1.07 8.48
N GLY A 229 21.44 -0.05 8.12
CA GLY A 229 22.67 -0.15 7.36
C GLY A 229 22.39 -0.27 5.87
N LYS A 230 22.84 0.72 5.09
CA LYS A 230 22.55 0.85 3.65
C LYS A 230 22.83 -0.44 2.86
N ASP A 231 23.99 -1.05 3.05
CA ASP A 231 24.37 -2.25 2.30
C ASP A 231 23.48 -3.45 2.62
N ASN A 232 23.08 -3.59 3.89
CA ASN A 232 22.17 -4.64 4.29
C ASN A 232 20.77 -4.39 3.72
N PHE A 233 20.29 -3.14 3.75
CA PHE A 233 19.00 -2.77 3.16
C PHE A 233 18.96 -3.06 1.65
N LEU A 234 20.01 -2.69 0.91
CA LEU A 234 20.11 -2.97 -0.52
C LEU A 234 20.15 -4.48 -0.82
N GLN A 235 20.87 -5.26 -0.01
CA GLN A 235 20.86 -6.73 -0.11
C GLN A 235 19.45 -7.29 0.14
N PHE A 236 18.73 -6.76 1.13
CA PHE A 236 17.37 -7.18 1.42
C PHE A 236 16.41 -6.83 0.29
N ASN A 237 16.47 -5.61 -0.25
CA ASN A 237 15.63 -5.21 -1.39
C ASN A 237 15.89 -6.08 -2.62
N SER A 238 17.17 -6.37 -2.91
CA SER A 238 17.55 -7.30 -3.98
C SER A 238 16.97 -8.70 -3.77
N TRP A 239 17.03 -9.19 -2.52
CA TRP A 239 16.41 -10.47 -2.15
C TRP A 239 14.89 -10.47 -2.34
N LEU A 240 14.20 -9.39 -1.95
CA LEU A 240 12.76 -9.23 -2.17
C LEU A 240 12.41 -9.34 -3.66
N ASN A 241 13.11 -8.57 -4.50
CA ASN A 241 12.88 -8.56 -5.93
C ASN A 241 13.08 -9.96 -6.53
N LYS A 242 14.16 -10.66 -6.17
CA LYS A 242 14.43 -12.03 -6.61
C LYS A 242 13.33 -13.00 -6.14
N TYR A 243 12.94 -12.94 -4.87
CA TYR A 243 11.94 -13.83 -4.28
C TYR A 243 10.56 -13.63 -4.91
N TYR A 244 10.08 -12.39 -4.98
CA TYR A 244 8.74 -12.07 -5.47
C TYR A 244 8.63 -12.09 -6.99
N THR A 245 9.74 -12.00 -7.74
CA THR A 245 9.73 -12.33 -9.17
C THR A 245 9.45 -13.83 -9.38
N LYS A 246 10.06 -14.69 -8.56
CA LYS A 246 9.97 -16.14 -8.73
C LYS A 246 8.73 -16.76 -8.08
N TYR A 247 8.33 -16.23 -6.93
CA TYR A 247 7.21 -16.70 -6.12
C TYR A 247 6.15 -15.59 -6.03
N SER A 248 5.72 -15.10 -7.19
CA SER A 248 4.93 -13.86 -7.35
C SER A 248 3.53 -13.90 -6.77
N SER A 249 2.91 -15.08 -6.68
CA SER A 249 1.54 -15.21 -6.16
C SER A 249 1.45 -16.11 -4.93
N PRO A 250 0.43 -15.90 -4.08
CA PRO A 250 0.15 -16.79 -2.95
C PRO A 250 0.02 -18.25 -3.39
N THR A 251 -0.67 -18.49 -4.52
CA THR A 251 -0.85 -19.83 -5.08
C THR A 251 0.47 -20.49 -5.46
N ILE A 252 1.39 -19.75 -6.07
CA ILE A 252 2.72 -20.28 -6.39
C ILE A 252 3.49 -20.62 -5.11
N ARG A 253 3.43 -19.75 -4.09
CA ARG A 253 4.10 -19.98 -2.79
C ARG A 253 3.54 -21.20 -2.06
N GLU A 254 2.23 -21.42 -2.14
CA GLU A 254 1.55 -22.58 -1.55
C GLU A 254 1.93 -23.88 -2.27
N ILE A 255 1.88 -23.91 -3.62
CA ILE A 255 2.26 -25.08 -4.42
C ILE A 255 3.74 -25.44 -4.20
N LYS A 256 4.61 -24.43 -4.13
CA LYS A 256 6.05 -24.60 -3.95
C LYS A 256 6.49 -24.50 -2.49
N PHE A 257 5.61 -24.78 -1.54
CA PHE A 257 5.91 -24.57 -0.13
C PHE A 257 7.17 -25.34 0.32
N ASN A 258 7.28 -26.61 -0.08
CA ASN A 258 8.40 -27.51 0.22
C ASN A 258 9.51 -27.52 -0.84
N ASP A 259 9.54 -26.54 -1.74
CA ASP A 259 10.60 -26.42 -2.76
C ASP A 259 11.94 -26.10 -2.08
N ASP A 260 12.96 -26.94 -2.26
CA ASP A 260 14.28 -26.78 -1.63
C ASP A 260 14.89 -25.40 -1.94
N GLU A 261 14.75 -24.94 -3.18
CA GLU A 261 15.26 -23.64 -3.59
C GLU A 261 14.53 -22.49 -2.87
N ARG A 262 13.23 -22.64 -2.61
CA ARG A 262 12.46 -21.67 -1.81
C ARG A 262 12.97 -21.63 -0.38
N GLN A 263 13.25 -22.78 0.22
CA GLN A 263 13.76 -22.87 1.59
C GLN A 263 15.16 -22.26 1.72
N ILE A 264 16.03 -22.48 0.73
CA ILE A 264 17.34 -21.82 0.64
C ILE A 264 17.16 -20.30 0.59
N MET A 265 16.30 -19.80 -0.31
CA MET A 265 16.04 -18.35 -0.41
C MET A 265 15.47 -17.78 0.89
N ILE A 266 14.58 -18.49 1.58
CA ILE A 266 14.08 -18.08 2.90
C ILE A 266 15.25 -17.97 3.88
N GLY A 267 16.13 -18.98 3.96
CA GLY A 267 17.31 -18.96 4.81
C GLY A 267 18.25 -17.79 4.53
N GLU A 268 18.50 -17.48 3.25
CA GLU A 268 19.26 -16.31 2.82
C GLU A 268 18.64 -15.00 3.34
N GLY A 269 17.32 -14.84 3.14
CA GLY A 269 16.58 -13.67 3.60
C GLY A 269 16.66 -13.49 5.12
N LEU A 270 16.47 -14.57 5.89
CA LEU A 270 16.59 -14.54 7.35
C LEU A 270 17.98 -14.15 7.83
N SER A 271 19.03 -14.60 7.14
CA SER A 271 20.41 -14.21 7.44
C SER A 271 20.64 -12.71 7.22
N ILE A 272 20.07 -12.12 6.16
CA ILE A 272 20.17 -10.68 5.91
C ILE A 272 19.49 -9.89 7.05
N VAL A 273 18.29 -10.30 7.47
CA VAL A 273 17.56 -9.67 8.58
C VAL A 273 18.36 -9.76 9.90
N ALA A 274 19.03 -10.88 10.16
CA ALA A 274 19.87 -11.05 11.34
C ALA A 274 21.04 -10.04 11.36
N LYS A 275 21.72 -9.84 10.21
CA LYS A 275 22.82 -8.86 10.08
C LYS A 275 22.34 -7.42 10.32
N MET A 276 21.15 -7.06 9.84
CA MET A 276 20.55 -5.74 10.12
C MET A 276 20.32 -5.52 11.62
N ARG A 277 19.87 -6.55 12.33
CA ARG A 277 19.63 -6.47 13.77
C ARG A 277 20.92 -6.25 14.55
N GLU A 278 22.01 -6.89 14.14
CA GLU A 278 23.32 -6.72 14.76
C GLU A 278 23.84 -5.28 14.63
N ASN A 279 23.66 -4.66 13.46
CA ASN A 279 24.04 -3.25 13.24
C ASN A 279 23.36 -2.29 14.24
N ILE A 280 22.07 -2.47 14.52
CA ILE A 280 21.33 -1.55 15.41
C ILE A 280 21.81 -1.67 16.87
N ASN A 281 22.27 -2.84 17.29
CA ASN A 281 22.78 -3.03 18.65
C ASN A 281 24.20 -2.48 18.84
N TYR A 282 24.93 -2.19 17.76
CA TYR A 282 26.26 -1.57 17.82
C TYR A 282 26.22 -0.04 18.06
N PHE A 283 25.07 0.60 17.85
CA PHE A 283 24.89 2.06 17.99
C PHE A 283 24.04 2.47 19.22
N LYS A 284 23.74 1.53 20.12
CA LYS A 284 23.14 1.79 21.43
C LYS A 284 24.20 1.69 22.53
#